data_AF-A0A957RDR8-F1
#
_entry.id   AF-A0A957RDR8-F1
#
_cell.length_a   1.000
_cell.length_b   1.000
_cell.length_c   1.000
_cell.angle_alpha   90.00
_cell.angle_beta   90.00
_cell.angle_gamma   90.00
#
_symmetry.space_group_name_H-M   'P 1'
#
loop_
_entity.id
_entity.type
_entity.pdbx_description
1 polymer ?
#
loop_
_entity_poly.entity_id
_entity_poly.type
_entity_poly.pdbx_seq_one_letter_code
_entity_poly.pdbx_strand_id
1 'polypeptide(L)'
;MTTQTHSTRSPDILIMLVGSLIGAIAVLTAATLLPTMALREPAALTAAGSAVTDTLRQEATIMALPLTEDTPAYWYMARAGGIVAYLLLWFATFWGVAMSGKLTKGALKPALLFGLHEFFPFLAVIFAAVHALVLLGDQYIHFQLRDLLLPFTASYKPVWTGLGTVSFYLSTALIASFYVRKRIGRRAWRAFHYLAYVAFVLALIHGLMEGSDSGHFAMHAVYLFTGASVLFATYYRIFSAKPKGSKARTAPRAAAGSVSRPT
;
A
#
# COMPACT_ATOMS: atom_id res chain seq x y z
N MET A 1 -20.75 -36.38 -16.97
CA MET A 1 -19.70 -35.58 -17.62
C MET A 1 -20.34 -34.30 -18.16
N THR A 2 -20.43 -33.26 -17.32
CA THR A 2 -21.12 -31.98 -17.65
C THR A 2 -20.58 -30.85 -16.76
N THR A 3 -19.37 -30.38 -17.04
CA THR A 3 -18.84 -29.15 -16.43
C THR A 3 -19.42 -27.94 -17.17
N GLN A 4 -20.44 -27.29 -16.59
CA GLN A 4 -20.85 -25.97 -17.07
C GLN A 4 -19.69 -24.98 -16.90
N THR A 5 -19.26 -24.37 -18.00
CA THR A 5 -18.32 -23.25 -17.99
C THR A 5 -19.10 -21.97 -17.82
N HIS A 6 -19.09 -21.41 -16.60
CA HIS A 6 -19.66 -20.09 -16.36
C HIS A 6 -18.85 -19.04 -17.15
N SER A 7 -19.41 -18.60 -18.28
CA SER A 7 -18.87 -17.51 -19.08
C SER A 7 -18.95 -16.21 -18.29
N THR A 8 -17.82 -15.78 -17.72
CA THR A 8 -17.68 -14.49 -17.04
C THR A 8 -17.70 -13.34 -18.06
N ARG A 9 -18.91 -13.01 -18.53
CA ARG A 9 -19.15 -11.80 -19.33
C ARG A 9 -18.75 -10.56 -18.53
N SER A 10 -17.99 -9.69 -19.21
CA SER A 10 -17.81 -8.23 -19.05
C SER A 10 -17.83 -7.54 -17.66
N PRO A 11 -18.99 -7.22 -17.03
CA PRO A 11 -19.11 -5.97 -16.25
C PRO A 11 -18.17 -5.85 -15.06
N ASP A 12 -17.89 -6.92 -14.31
CA ASP A 12 -17.08 -6.85 -13.09
C ASP A 12 -15.66 -6.33 -13.37
N ILE A 13 -15.05 -6.80 -14.45
CA ILE A 13 -13.72 -6.35 -14.89
C ILE A 13 -13.77 -4.90 -15.37
N LEU A 14 -14.87 -4.48 -16.00
CA LEU A 14 -15.06 -3.09 -16.43
C LEU A 14 -15.23 -2.14 -15.23
N ILE A 15 -16.04 -2.52 -14.25
CA ILE A 15 -16.27 -1.76 -13.00
C ILE A 15 -14.96 -1.64 -12.22
N MET A 16 -14.20 -2.73 -12.05
CA MET A 16 -12.89 -2.70 -11.40
C MET A 16 -11.84 -1.89 -12.18
N LEU A 17 -11.85 -1.92 -13.52
CA LEU A 17 -10.93 -1.12 -14.35
C LEU A 17 -11.30 0.37 -14.38
N VAL A 18 -12.59 0.70 -14.38
CA VAL A 18 -13.06 2.10 -14.32
C VAL A 18 -12.79 2.68 -12.93
N GLY A 19 -13.14 1.98 -11.85
CA GLY A 19 -12.88 2.42 -10.47
C GLY A 19 -11.38 2.60 -10.17
N SER A 20 -10.52 1.73 -10.70
CA SER A 20 -9.06 1.85 -10.52
C SER A 20 -8.38 2.88 -11.41
N LEU A 21 -8.90 3.13 -12.63
CA LEU A 21 -8.41 4.22 -13.49
C LEU A 21 -8.84 5.57 -12.92
N ILE A 22 -10.08 5.69 -12.44
CA ILE A 22 -10.57 6.83 -11.68
C ILE A 22 -9.72 6.99 -10.42
N GLY A 23 -9.46 5.94 -9.64
CA GLY A 23 -8.62 6.01 -8.43
C GLY A 23 -7.17 6.45 -8.70
N ALA A 24 -6.52 5.92 -9.74
CA ALA A 24 -5.16 6.32 -10.11
C ALA A 24 -5.09 7.80 -10.53
N ILE A 25 -6.02 8.22 -11.39
CA ILE A 25 -6.10 9.61 -11.86
C ILE A 25 -6.47 10.52 -10.71
N ALA A 26 -7.49 10.16 -9.92
CA ALA A 26 -7.95 10.91 -8.76
C ALA A 26 -6.88 11.08 -7.69
N VAL A 27 -6.00 10.09 -7.43
CA VAL A 27 -4.87 10.25 -6.49
C VAL A 27 -3.79 11.17 -7.05
N LEU A 28 -3.51 11.12 -8.35
CA LEU A 28 -2.54 12.02 -9.00
C LEU A 28 -3.06 13.45 -9.17
N THR A 29 -4.34 13.64 -9.48
CA THR A 29 -5.00 14.95 -9.47
C THR A 29 -5.28 15.42 -8.05
N ALA A 30 -5.51 14.54 -7.08
CA ALA A 30 -5.59 14.90 -5.67
C ALA A 30 -4.26 15.50 -5.22
N ALA A 31 -3.15 14.76 -5.39
CA ALA A 31 -1.82 15.20 -4.96
C ALA A 31 -1.29 16.46 -5.68
N THR A 32 -1.96 16.96 -6.72
CA THR A 32 -1.55 18.16 -7.48
C THR A 32 -2.58 19.29 -7.42
N LEU A 33 -3.87 19.00 -7.50
CA LEU A 33 -4.96 20.00 -7.47
C LEU A 33 -5.51 20.24 -6.07
N LEU A 34 -5.69 19.21 -5.21
CA LEU A 34 -6.19 19.43 -3.85
C LEU A 34 -5.29 20.36 -3.03
N PRO A 35 -3.95 20.33 -3.14
CA PRO A 35 -3.11 21.37 -2.54
C PRO A 35 -3.49 22.78 -3.00
N THR A 36 -3.68 22.98 -4.30
CA THR A 36 -4.01 24.30 -4.87
C THR A 36 -5.43 24.78 -4.52
N MET A 37 -6.39 23.86 -4.34
CA MET A 37 -7.74 24.20 -3.89
C MET A 37 -7.78 24.42 -2.37
N ALA A 38 -7.01 23.64 -1.60
CA ALA A 38 -6.93 23.77 -0.14
C ALA A 38 -6.23 25.05 0.33
N LEU A 39 -5.27 25.54 -0.45
CA LEU A 39 -4.66 26.85 -0.24
C LEU A 39 -5.56 28.03 -0.68
N ARG A 40 -6.63 27.78 -1.45
CA ARG A 40 -7.58 28.80 -1.91
C ARG A 40 -8.82 28.89 -1.01
N GLU A 41 -9.40 27.75 -0.65
CA GLU A 41 -10.68 27.66 0.06
C GLU A 41 -10.57 26.85 1.37
N PRO A 42 -9.73 27.28 2.35
CA PRO A 42 -9.52 26.54 3.59
C PRO A 42 -10.83 26.37 4.39
N ALA A 43 -11.73 27.36 4.34
CA ALA A 43 -13.03 27.31 5.00
C ALA A 43 -13.92 26.17 4.48
N ALA A 44 -13.89 25.90 3.17
CA ALA A 44 -14.66 24.80 2.57
C ALA A 44 -14.17 23.43 3.05
N LEU A 45 -12.87 23.29 3.30
CA LEU A 45 -12.28 22.05 3.83
C LEU A 45 -12.54 21.86 5.32
N THR A 46 -12.54 22.93 6.11
CA THR A 46 -12.98 22.87 7.50
C THR A 46 -14.46 22.48 7.58
N ALA A 47 -15.33 23.06 6.73
CA ALA A 47 -16.75 22.72 6.67
C ALA A 47 -17.01 21.29 6.16
N ALA A 48 -16.26 20.81 5.17
CA ALA A 48 -16.33 19.42 4.72
C ALA A 48 -15.82 18.46 5.81
N GLY A 49 -14.77 18.83 6.53
CA GLY A 49 -14.26 18.08 7.68
C GLY A 49 -15.29 17.95 8.79
N SER A 50 -15.92 19.06 9.22
CA SER A 50 -16.98 19.02 10.23
C SER A 50 -18.17 18.19 9.77
N ALA A 51 -18.64 18.35 8.53
CA ALA A 51 -19.75 17.55 7.99
C ALA A 51 -19.45 16.04 7.98
N VAL A 52 -18.20 15.63 7.69
CA VAL A 52 -17.77 14.23 7.81
C VAL A 52 -17.77 13.77 9.28
N THR A 53 -17.18 14.54 10.19
CA THR A 53 -17.14 14.21 11.63
C THR A 53 -18.55 14.15 12.24
N ASP A 54 -19.46 15.03 11.85
CA ASP A 54 -20.84 15.07 12.33
C ASP A 54 -21.65 13.88 11.80
N THR A 55 -21.48 13.51 10.53
CA THR A 55 -22.06 12.28 9.96
C THR A 55 -21.56 11.04 10.68
N LEU A 56 -20.24 10.92 10.89
CA LEU A 56 -19.63 9.80 11.62
C LEU A 56 -20.11 9.73 13.08
N ARG A 57 -20.28 10.89 13.74
CA ARG A 57 -20.82 10.97 15.10
C ARG A 57 -22.28 10.52 15.14
N GLN A 58 -23.11 10.98 14.21
CA GLN A 58 -24.52 10.59 14.11
C GLN A 58 -24.67 9.08 13.91
N GLU A 59 -23.94 8.49 12.96
CA GLU A 59 -23.93 7.04 12.72
C GLU A 59 -23.43 6.27 13.96
N ALA A 60 -22.40 6.77 14.64
CA ALA A 60 -21.92 6.18 15.89
C ALA A 60 -22.97 6.24 17.02
N THR A 61 -23.76 7.31 17.12
CA THR A 61 -24.87 7.41 18.09
C THR A 61 -25.96 6.39 17.77
N ILE A 62 -26.34 6.26 16.50
CA ILE A 62 -27.35 5.29 16.04
C ILE A 62 -26.91 3.84 16.34
N MET A 63 -25.62 3.54 16.16
CA MET A 63 -25.03 2.23 16.45
C MET A 63 -24.66 2.01 17.93
N ALA A 64 -24.94 2.98 18.82
CA ALA A 64 -24.54 2.97 20.23
C ALA A 64 -23.04 2.68 20.45
N LEU A 65 -22.18 3.17 19.54
CA LEU A 65 -20.73 3.04 19.66
C LEU A 65 -20.20 4.01 20.74
N PRO A 66 -19.16 3.63 21.51
CA PRO A 66 -18.59 4.47 22.57
C PRO A 66 -17.87 5.74 22.07
N LEU A 67 -17.94 6.04 20.77
CA LEU A 67 -17.37 7.22 20.09
C LEU A 67 -18.17 8.53 20.30
N THR A 68 -19.21 8.50 21.13
CA THR A 68 -20.16 9.62 21.29
C THR A 68 -20.20 10.20 22.70
N GLU A 69 -19.51 9.54 23.62
CA GLU A 69 -19.35 9.88 25.03
C GLU A 69 -17.93 10.42 25.29
N ASP A 70 -17.67 11.03 26.44
CA ASP A 70 -16.34 11.47 26.91
C ASP A 70 -15.43 10.27 27.27
N THR A 71 -15.15 9.40 26.29
CA THR A 71 -14.38 8.17 26.45
C THR A 71 -13.12 8.16 25.58
N PRO A 72 -12.09 7.38 25.94
CA PRO A 72 -10.89 7.19 25.11
C PRO A 72 -11.12 6.34 23.84
N ALA A 73 -12.37 6.17 23.37
CA ALA A 73 -12.69 5.31 22.22
C ALA A 73 -11.96 5.74 20.94
N TYR A 74 -11.93 7.05 20.61
CA TYR A 74 -11.18 7.58 19.46
C TYR A 74 -9.69 7.21 19.55
N TRP A 75 -9.08 7.41 20.73
CA TRP A 75 -7.68 7.07 20.96
C TRP A 75 -7.40 5.58 20.78
N TYR A 76 -8.20 4.69 21.39
CA TYR A 76 -8.05 3.24 21.24
C TYR A 76 -8.25 2.79 19.78
N MET A 77 -9.26 3.32 19.08
CA MET A 77 -9.55 2.95 17.69
C MET A 77 -8.50 3.49 16.71
N ALA A 78 -8.04 4.74 16.86
CA ALA A 78 -6.97 5.29 16.05
C ALA A 78 -5.67 4.51 16.27
N ARG A 79 -5.31 4.23 17.53
CA ARG A 79 -4.14 3.43 17.91
C ARG A 79 -4.19 2.02 17.32
N ALA A 80 -5.27 1.28 17.54
CA ALA A 80 -5.44 -0.08 17.01
C ALA A 80 -5.45 -0.10 15.47
N GLY A 81 -6.19 0.82 14.83
CA GLY A 81 -6.26 0.94 13.37
C GLY A 81 -4.90 1.22 12.75
N GLY A 82 -4.10 2.12 13.35
CA GLY A 82 -2.75 2.44 12.89
C GLY A 82 -1.79 1.27 13.01
N ILE A 83 -1.81 0.54 14.12
CA ILE A 83 -0.99 -0.68 14.32
C ILE A 83 -1.38 -1.77 13.32
N VAL A 84 -2.68 -2.00 13.10
CA VAL A 84 -3.16 -3.00 12.14
C VAL A 84 -2.78 -2.59 10.71
N ALA A 85 -2.99 -1.35 10.31
CA ALA A 85 -2.57 -0.83 8.99
C ALA A 85 -1.05 -1.03 8.76
N TYR A 86 -0.24 -0.70 9.77
CA TYR A 86 1.21 -0.89 9.74
C TYR A 86 1.61 -2.36 9.55
N LEU A 87 1.03 -3.28 10.34
CA LEU A 87 1.34 -4.71 10.25
C LEU A 87 0.88 -5.33 8.93
N LEU A 88 -0.25 -4.89 8.37
CA LEU A 88 -0.72 -5.31 7.05
C LEU A 88 0.20 -4.81 5.93
N LEU A 89 0.68 -3.57 6.00
CA LEU A 89 1.65 -3.02 5.05
C LEU A 89 3.02 -3.70 5.15
N TRP A 90 3.48 -3.99 6.38
CA TRP A 90 4.66 -4.82 6.62
C TRP A 90 4.50 -6.19 5.95
N PHE A 91 3.40 -6.90 6.24
CA PHE A 91 3.18 -8.25 5.71
C PHE A 91 3.14 -8.21 4.18
N ALA A 92 2.39 -7.29 3.58
CA ALA A 92 2.33 -7.11 2.13
C ALA A 92 3.73 -6.90 1.50
N THR A 93 4.57 -6.08 2.14
CA THR A 93 5.94 -5.77 1.70
C THR A 93 6.85 -6.98 1.85
N PHE A 94 6.93 -7.57 3.04
CA PHE A 94 7.72 -8.76 3.33
C PHE A 94 7.34 -9.93 2.40
N TRP A 95 6.04 -10.18 2.24
CA TRP A 95 5.51 -11.23 1.38
C TRP A 95 5.86 -10.99 -0.10
N GLY A 96 5.78 -9.74 -0.57
CA GLY A 96 6.21 -9.34 -1.91
C GLY A 96 7.70 -9.64 -2.18
N VAL A 97 8.57 -9.37 -1.19
CA VAL A 97 9.99 -9.73 -1.28
C VAL A 97 10.17 -11.24 -1.27
N ALA A 98 9.54 -11.95 -0.34
CA ALA A 98 9.65 -13.40 -0.17
C ALA A 98 9.21 -14.17 -1.43
N MET A 99 8.07 -13.81 -2.04
CA MET A 99 7.57 -14.44 -3.27
C MET A 99 8.45 -14.16 -4.50
N SER A 100 9.21 -13.06 -4.50
CA SER A 100 10.13 -12.72 -5.59
C SER A 100 11.50 -13.40 -5.48
N GLY A 101 11.77 -14.02 -4.32
CA GLY A 101 12.98 -14.78 -4.03
C GLY A 101 12.78 -16.29 -4.16
N LYS A 102 13.58 -17.06 -3.42
CA LYS A 102 13.45 -18.53 -3.31
C LYS A 102 12.74 -18.98 -2.03
N LEU A 103 12.46 -18.05 -1.10
CA LEU A 103 11.91 -18.30 0.24
C LEU A 103 10.60 -19.10 0.21
N THR A 104 9.75 -18.87 -0.79
CA THR A 104 8.45 -19.55 -0.93
C THR A 104 8.45 -20.69 -1.95
N LYS A 105 9.61 -21.05 -2.54
CA LYS A 105 9.67 -22.01 -3.64
C LYS A 105 9.30 -23.42 -3.17
N GLY A 106 8.12 -23.88 -3.59
CA GLY A 106 7.58 -25.20 -3.24
C GLY A 106 6.83 -25.25 -1.90
N ALA A 107 6.85 -24.17 -1.10
CA ALA A 107 6.15 -24.11 0.18
C ALA A 107 4.64 -23.91 0.02
N LEU A 108 4.20 -23.13 -0.98
CA LEU A 108 2.79 -22.78 -1.19
C LEU A 108 2.41 -22.81 -2.67
N LYS A 109 1.11 -23.00 -2.93
CA LYS A 109 0.53 -22.95 -4.29
C LYS A 109 0.69 -21.52 -4.86
N PRO A 110 1.08 -21.34 -6.14
CA PRO A 110 1.28 -20.01 -6.73
C PRO A 110 0.06 -19.08 -6.62
N ALA A 111 -1.15 -19.62 -6.76
CA ALA A 111 -2.39 -18.85 -6.61
C ALA A 111 -2.53 -18.21 -5.22
N LEU A 112 -2.14 -18.92 -4.15
CA LEU A 112 -2.16 -18.39 -2.79
C LEU A 112 -1.06 -17.34 -2.57
N LEU A 113 0.14 -17.55 -3.14
CA LEU A 113 1.22 -16.57 -3.07
C LEU A 113 0.80 -15.20 -3.66
N PHE A 114 0.21 -15.22 -4.85
CA PHE A 114 -0.29 -14.00 -5.49
C PHE A 114 -1.54 -13.43 -4.81
N GLY A 115 -2.51 -14.27 -4.44
CA GLY A 115 -3.74 -13.83 -3.78
C GLY A 115 -3.49 -13.11 -2.45
N LEU A 116 -2.56 -13.59 -1.63
CA LEU A 116 -2.16 -12.90 -0.39
C LEU A 116 -1.45 -11.57 -0.70
N HIS A 117 -0.54 -11.54 -1.68
CA HIS A 117 0.13 -10.29 -2.09
C HIS A 117 -0.83 -9.25 -2.69
N GLU A 118 -1.93 -9.69 -3.30
CA GLU A 118 -2.99 -8.81 -3.81
C GLU A 118 -3.90 -8.32 -2.68
N PHE A 119 -4.28 -9.19 -1.74
CA PHE A 119 -5.25 -8.89 -0.68
C PHE A 119 -4.71 -7.96 0.43
N PHE A 120 -3.50 -8.23 0.96
CA PHE A 120 -2.99 -7.48 2.11
C PHE A 120 -2.75 -5.97 1.89
N PRO A 121 -2.26 -5.49 0.72
CA PRO A 121 -2.17 -4.06 0.43
C PRO A 121 -3.52 -3.33 0.51
N PHE A 122 -4.60 -3.93 -0.03
CA PHE A 122 -5.93 -3.35 0.05
C PHE A 122 -6.39 -3.22 1.50
N LEU A 123 -6.21 -4.27 2.31
CA LEU A 123 -6.59 -4.23 3.72
C LEU A 123 -5.76 -3.20 4.50
N ALA A 124 -4.45 -3.07 4.19
CA ALA A 124 -3.59 -2.04 4.79
C ALA A 124 -4.08 -0.61 4.48
N VAL A 125 -4.47 -0.33 3.23
CA VAL A 125 -5.02 0.97 2.81
C VAL A 125 -6.40 1.22 3.45
N ILE A 126 -7.26 0.20 3.57
CA ILE A 126 -8.56 0.31 4.25
C ILE A 126 -8.36 0.66 5.74
N PHE A 127 -7.49 -0.06 6.45
CA PHE A 127 -7.22 0.23 7.86
C PHE A 127 -6.50 1.57 8.07
N ALA A 128 -5.64 2.00 7.14
CA ALA A 128 -5.04 3.33 7.16
C ALA A 128 -6.07 4.44 6.95
N ALA A 129 -7.05 4.23 6.06
CA ALA A 129 -8.18 5.14 5.87
C ALA A 129 -9.08 5.20 7.12
N VAL A 130 -9.41 4.05 7.73
CA VAL A 130 -10.16 4.00 9.01
C VAL A 130 -9.39 4.73 10.12
N HIS A 131 -8.08 4.51 10.25
CA HIS A 131 -7.23 5.24 11.20
C HIS A 131 -7.30 6.75 10.99
N ALA A 132 -7.16 7.24 9.76
CA ALA A 132 -7.25 8.66 9.44
C ALA A 132 -8.66 9.25 9.65
N LEU A 133 -9.72 8.48 9.39
CA LEU A 133 -11.11 8.89 9.61
C LEU A 133 -11.45 8.98 11.10
N VAL A 134 -10.97 8.04 11.93
CA VAL A 134 -11.13 8.11 13.39
C VAL A 134 -10.41 9.34 13.95
N LEU A 135 -9.24 9.70 13.43
CA LEU A 135 -8.52 10.91 13.85
C LEU A 135 -9.30 12.21 13.61
N LEU A 136 -10.24 12.28 12.65
CA LEU A 136 -11.09 13.47 12.43
C LEU A 136 -12.07 13.75 13.59
N GLY A 137 -12.32 12.77 14.46
CA GLY A 137 -13.11 12.96 15.68
C GLY A 137 -12.27 13.21 16.93
N ASP A 138 -10.94 13.05 16.86
CA ASP A 138 -10.06 13.16 18.02
C ASP A 138 -9.84 14.61 18.46
N GLN A 139 -10.21 14.90 19.72
CA GLN A 139 -10.14 16.24 20.31
C GLN A 139 -8.76 16.58 20.91
N TYR A 140 -7.77 15.69 20.83
CA TYR A 140 -6.41 15.94 21.34
C TYR A 140 -5.50 16.42 20.20
N ILE A 141 -5.41 15.64 19.13
CA ILE A 141 -4.58 15.89 17.95
C ILE A 141 -5.15 17.02 17.08
N HIS A 142 -6.47 17.23 17.12
CA HIS A 142 -7.20 18.20 16.28
C HIS A 142 -6.95 17.98 14.77
N PHE A 143 -6.86 16.72 14.34
CA PHE A 143 -6.56 16.36 12.96
C PHE A 143 -7.71 16.75 12.02
N GLN A 144 -7.42 17.49 10.96
CA GLN A 144 -8.43 17.99 10.02
C GLN A 144 -8.35 17.28 8.66
N LEU A 145 -9.45 17.31 7.90
CA LEU A 145 -9.48 16.78 6.53
C LEU A 145 -8.38 17.39 5.65
N ARG A 146 -8.03 18.66 5.87
CA ARG A 146 -6.92 19.33 5.18
C ARG A 146 -5.58 18.61 5.40
N ASP A 147 -5.33 18.02 6.58
CA ASP A 147 -4.05 17.41 6.97
C ASP A 147 -3.90 15.98 6.40
N LEU A 148 -5.04 15.34 6.07
CA LEU A 148 -5.09 14.16 5.22
C LEU A 148 -4.87 14.50 3.74
N LEU A 149 -5.18 15.72 3.30
CA LEU A 149 -5.06 16.18 1.91
C LEU A 149 -3.72 16.88 1.59
N LEU A 150 -3.12 17.49 2.60
CA LEU A 150 -1.85 18.20 2.56
C LEU A 150 -0.90 17.56 3.59
N PRO A 151 0.07 16.74 3.16
CA PRO A 151 1.13 16.30 4.05
C PRO A 151 1.81 17.48 4.74
N PHE A 152 2.13 17.31 6.02
CA PHE A 152 2.87 18.26 6.84
C PHE A 152 2.12 19.54 7.31
N THR A 153 0.79 19.63 7.16
CA THR A 153 0.00 20.79 7.68
C THR A 153 -0.65 20.57 9.05
N ALA A 154 -0.55 19.37 9.61
CA ALA A 154 -1.11 19.04 10.92
C ALA A 154 -0.51 19.94 12.02
N SER A 155 -1.36 20.44 12.93
CA SER A 155 -0.92 21.23 14.09
C SER A 155 -0.08 20.43 15.07
N TYR A 156 -0.40 19.15 15.23
CA TYR A 156 0.34 18.20 16.05
C TYR A 156 1.36 17.46 15.17
N LYS A 157 2.64 17.43 15.61
CA LYS A 157 3.75 16.65 15.01
C LYS A 157 3.80 16.65 13.45
N PRO A 158 3.71 17.80 12.76
CA PRO A 158 3.48 17.89 11.31
C PRO A 158 4.37 17.00 10.45
N VAL A 159 5.67 16.94 10.76
CA VAL A 159 6.63 16.08 10.04
C VAL A 159 6.19 14.62 10.06
N TRP A 160 5.94 14.06 11.25
CA TRP A 160 5.66 12.64 11.45
C TRP A 160 4.27 12.25 10.94
N THR A 161 3.25 13.08 11.18
CA THR A 161 1.92 12.92 10.60
C THR A 161 1.97 12.92 9.07
N GLY A 162 2.72 13.86 8.46
CA GLY A 162 2.87 13.95 7.01
C GLY A 162 3.58 12.74 6.37
N LEU A 163 4.54 12.09 7.04
CA LEU A 163 5.10 10.81 6.56
C LEU A 163 4.02 9.71 6.48
N GLY A 164 3.06 9.70 7.42
CA GLY A 164 1.89 8.82 7.40
C GLY A 164 1.01 9.09 6.17
N THR A 165 0.64 10.34 5.92
CA THR A 165 -0.13 10.76 4.73
C THR A 165 0.58 10.37 3.43
N VAL A 166 1.89 10.62 3.31
CA VAL A 166 2.67 10.24 2.11
C VAL A 166 2.72 8.71 1.95
N SER A 167 2.88 7.95 3.04
CA SER A 167 2.84 6.48 3.00
C SER A 167 1.49 5.94 2.50
N PHE A 168 0.39 6.49 3.01
CA PHE A 168 -0.98 6.14 2.60
C PHE A 168 -1.20 6.40 1.10
N TYR A 169 -0.80 7.58 0.61
CA TYR A 169 -0.89 7.93 -0.80
C TYR A 169 -0.04 7.03 -1.67
N LEU A 170 1.20 6.77 -1.26
CA LEU A 170 2.12 5.94 -2.03
C LEU A 170 1.62 4.49 -2.11
N SER A 171 1.09 3.94 -1.02
CA SER A 171 0.46 2.61 -0.98
C SER A 171 -0.78 2.54 -1.88
N THR A 172 -1.62 3.56 -1.87
CA THR A 172 -2.81 3.65 -2.73
C THR A 172 -2.41 3.76 -4.22
N ALA A 173 -1.41 4.57 -4.54
CA ALA A 173 -0.87 4.71 -5.89
C ALA A 173 -0.19 3.41 -6.38
N LEU A 174 0.48 2.67 -5.49
CA LEU A 174 1.06 1.35 -5.80
C LEU A 174 0.00 0.33 -6.19
N ILE A 175 -1.12 0.27 -5.46
CA ILE A 175 -2.28 -0.57 -5.81
C ILE A 175 -2.83 -0.13 -7.18
N ALA A 176 -3.12 1.16 -7.35
CA ALA A 176 -3.68 1.69 -8.59
C ALA A 176 -2.76 1.47 -9.81
N SER A 177 -1.43 1.50 -9.61
CA SER A 177 -0.42 1.24 -10.64
C SER A 177 -0.57 -0.12 -11.32
N PHE A 178 -1.10 -1.12 -10.61
CA PHE A 178 -1.32 -2.45 -11.16
C PHE A 178 -2.30 -2.41 -12.34
N TYR A 179 -3.36 -1.63 -12.26
CA TYR A 179 -4.39 -1.58 -13.30
C TYR A 179 -3.89 -0.87 -14.57
N VAL A 180 -3.04 0.15 -14.43
CA VAL A 180 -2.38 0.85 -15.55
C VAL A 180 -1.10 0.17 -16.06
N ARG A 181 -0.62 -0.92 -15.43
CA ARG A 181 0.66 -1.60 -15.76
C ARG A 181 0.84 -1.97 -17.24
N LYS A 182 -0.26 -2.23 -17.95
CA LYS A 182 -0.27 -2.54 -19.39
C LYS A 182 0.08 -1.32 -20.26
N ARG A 183 -0.28 -0.11 -19.82
CA ARG A 183 -0.02 1.16 -20.53
C ARG A 183 1.39 1.69 -20.28
N ILE A 184 1.84 1.69 -19.02
CA ILE A 184 3.19 2.17 -18.63
C ILE A 184 4.31 1.16 -18.88
N GLY A 185 3.96 -0.11 -19.17
CA GLY A 185 4.91 -1.18 -19.46
C GLY A 185 5.58 -1.79 -18.22
N ARG A 186 6.03 -3.03 -18.37
CA ARG A 186 6.57 -3.88 -17.27
C ARG A 186 7.77 -3.25 -16.54
N ARG A 187 8.62 -2.50 -17.25
CA ARG A 187 9.85 -1.90 -16.68
C ARG A 187 9.51 -0.70 -15.78
N ALA A 188 8.71 0.25 -16.26
CA ALA A 188 8.31 1.42 -15.48
C ALA A 188 7.43 1.01 -14.29
N TRP A 189 6.45 0.12 -14.51
CA TRP A 189 5.64 -0.44 -13.42
C TRP A 189 6.50 -1.08 -12.33
N ARG A 190 7.51 -1.89 -12.69
CA ARG A 190 8.41 -2.52 -11.72
C ARG A 190 9.30 -1.51 -10.98
N ALA A 191 9.76 -0.45 -11.65
CA ALA A 191 10.53 0.62 -11.01
C ALA A 191 9.67 1.38 -10.00
N PHE A 192 8.45 1.76 -10.39
CA PHE A 192 7.48 2.38 -9.48
C PHE A 192 7.12 1.47 -8.31
N HIS A 193 6.94 0.17 -8.55
CA HIS A 193 6.61 -0.80 -7.51
C HIS A 193 7.70 -0.97 -6.45
N TYR A 194 8.95 -0.58 -6.72
CA TYR A 194 10.00 -0.52 -5.68
C TYR A 194 9.78 0.59 -4.66
N LEU A 195 8.90 1.56 -4.91
CA LEU A 195 8.49 2.54 -3.91
C LEU A 195 7.67 1.93 -2.76
N ALA A 196 7.26 0.65 -2.85
CA ALA A 196 6.67 -0.08 -1.71
C ALA A 196 7.63 -0.13 -0.50
N TYR A 197 8.94 -0.22 -0.74
CA TYR A 197 9.95 -0.10 0.33
C TYR A 197 9.93 1.28 1.00
N VAL A 198 9.74 2.34 0.21
CA VAL A 198 9.64 3.72 0.73
C VAL A 198 8.37 3.89 1.54
N ALA A 199 7.22 3.42 1.05
CA ALA A 199 5.96 3.44 1.80
C ALA A 199 6.09 2.72 3.16
N PHE A 200 6.66 1.52 3.18
CA PHE A 200 6.90 0.80 4.44
C PHE A 200 7.83 1.55 5.40
N VAL A 201 8.94 2.13 4.92
CA VAL A 201 9.85 2.92 5.76
C VAL A 201 9.19 4.19 6.30
N LEU A 202 8.39 4.88 5.47
CA LEU A 202 7.61 6.04 5.90
C LEU A 202 6.58 5.67 6.99
N ALA A 203 5.86 4.54 6.82
CA ALA A 203 4.94 4.04 7.84
C ALA A 203 5.64 3.62 9.14
N LEU A 204 6.83 3.00 9.05
CA LEU A 204 7.65 2.63 10.20
C LEU A 204 8.12 3.87 10.98
N ILE A 205 8.64 4.89 10.29
CA ILE A 205 9.10 6.13 10.93
C ILE A 205 7.90 6.90 11.52
N HIS A 206 6.79 6.98 10.78
CA HIS A 206 5.53 7.55 11.29
C HIS A 206 5.10 6.84 12.57
N GLY A 207 4.95 5.52 12.56
CA GLY A 207 4.56 4.75 13.74
C GLY A 207 5.50 4.95 14.94
N LEU A 208 6.82 4.92 14.70
CA LEU A 208 7.83 5.08 15.73
C LEU A 208 7.83 6.49 16.36
N MET A 209 7.66 7.55 15.58
CA MET A 209 7.75 8.94 16.05
C MET A 209 6.40 9.51 16.50
N GLU A 210 5.30 9.03 15.94
CA GLU A 210 3.95 9.48 16.25
C GLU A 210 3.33 8.69 17.41
N GLY A 211 3.51 7.36 17.40
CA GLY A 211 2.81 6.42 18.26
C GLY A 211 3.03 6.65 19.76
N SER A 212 1.94 6.65 20.52
CA SER A 212 1.94 6.66 22.00
C SER A 212 2.76 5.52 22.60
N ASP A 213 2.88 4.42 21.85
CA ASP A 213 3.38 3.15 22.37
C ASP A 213 4.89 2.98 22.15
N SER A 214 5.55 3.92 21.49
CA SER A 214 7.01 3.89 21.28
C SER A 214 7.80 4.02 22.59
N GLY A 215 7.15 4.30 23.72
CA GLY A 215 7.74 4.11 25.05
C GLY A 215 7.82 2.65 25.51
N HIS A 216 7.04 1.73 24.92
CA HIS A 216 6.94 0.34 25.35
C HIS A 216 7.88 -0.59 24.57
N PHE A 217 8.65 -1.40 25.31
CA PHE A 217 9.56 -2.41 24.77
C PHE A 217 8.87 -3.35 23.74
N ALA A 218 7.62 -3.75 24.00
CA ALA A 218 6.87 -4.62 23.09
C ALA A 218 6.70 -4.02 21.68
N MET A 219 6.43 -2.72 21.56
CA MET A 219 6.29 -2.07 20.25
C MET A 219 7.65 -1.81 19.59
N HIS A 220 8.70 -1.52 20.37
CA HIS A 220 10.06 -1.53 19.83
C HIS A 220 10.46 -2.90 19.27
N ALA A 221 10.09 -4.00 19.93
CA ALA A 221 10.32 -5.35 19.42
C ALA A 221 9.54 -5.60 18.12
N VAL A 222 8.29 -5.12 18.01
CA VAL A 222 7.53 -5.15 16.75
C VAL A 222 8.25 -4.38 15.65
N TYR A 223 8.59 -3.11 15.86
CA TYR A 223 9.28 -2.27 14.87
C TYR A 223 10.64 -2.85 14.43
N LEU A 224 11.41 -3.41 15.38
CA LEU A 224 12.68 -4.06 15.09
C LEU A 224 12.48 -5.33 14.25
N PHE A 225 11.54 -6.20 14.63
CA PHE A 225 11.22 -7.42 13.92
C PHE A 225 10.73 -7.15 12.49
N THR A 226 9.80 -6.21 12.32
CA THR A 226 9.23 -5.87 11.01
C THR A 226 10.27 -5.23 10.09
N GLY A 227 11.10 -4.31 10.60
CA GLY A 227 12.22 -3.74 9.86
C GLY A 227 13.28 -4.77 9.48
N ALA A 228 13.76 -5.55 10.46
CA ALA A 228 14.81 -6.54 10.27
C ALA A 228 14.38 -7.67 9.31
N SER A 229 13.13 -8.12 9.36
CA SER A 229 12.62 -9.17 8.47
C SER A 229 12.54 -8.72 7.00
N VAL A 230 12.14 -7.47 6.73
CA VAL A 230 12.13 -6.89 5.37
C VAL A 230 13.56 -6.70 4.84
N LEU A 231 14.49 -6.23 5.69
CA LEU A 231 15.91 -6.13 5.35
C LEU A 231 16.51 -7.51 5.05
N PHE A 232 16.32 -8.48 5.95
CA PHE A 232 16.81 -9.86 5.78
C PHE A 232 16.28 -10.49 4.48
N ALA A 233 14.97 -10.42 4.22
CA ALA A 233 14.38 -10.95 3.00
C ALA A 233 14.96 -10.27 1.74
N THR A 234 15.27 -8.98 1.82
CA THR A 234 15.84 -8.20 0.72
C THR A 234 17.30 -8.58 0.46
N TYR A 235 18.13 -8.69 1.50
CA TYR A 235 19.50 -9.19 1.37
C TYR A 235 19.53 -10.63 0.86
N TYR A 236 18.73 -11.53 1.45
CA TYR A 236 18.61 -12.92 1.00
C TYR A 236 18.26 -13.01 -0.48
N ARG A 237 17.32 -12.16 -0.95
CA ARG A 237 16.94 -12.07 -2.37
C ARG A 237 18.10 -11.61 -3.26
N ILE A 238 18.87 -10.60 -2.83
CA ILE A 238 20.03 -10.08 -3.58
C ILE A 238 21.10 -11.18 -3.74
N PHE A 239 21.52 -11.82 -2.64
CA PHE A 239 22.55 -12.88 -2.69
C PHE A 239 22.06 -14.19 -3.31
N SER A 240 20.75 -14.49 -3.24
CA SER A 240 20.16 -15.67 -3.89
C SER A 240 19.99 -15.54 -5.41
N ALA A 241 20.10 -14.34 -5.96
CA ALA A 241 20.00 -14.10 -7.40
C ALA A 241 21.27 -14.59 -8.10
N LYS A 242 21.22 -15.81 -8.70
CA LYS A 242 22.31 -16.25 -9.58
C LYS A 242 22.50 -15.22 -10.70
N PRO A 243 23.74 -14.80 -11.01
CA PRO A 243 24.00 -14.03 -12.22
C PRO A 243 23.38 -14.76 -13.41
N LYS A 244 22.72 -14.02 -14.31
CA LYS A 244 22.41 -14.58 -15.63
C LYS A 244 23.76 -14.82 -16.30
N GLY A 245 24.25 -16.05 -16.21
CA GLY A 245 25.36 -16.50 -17.03
C GLY A 245 25.06 -16.10 -18.46
N SER A 246 25.98 -15.36 -19.07
CA SER A 246 25.88 -15.05 -20.49
C SER A 246 25.61 -16.36 -21.21
N LYS A 247 24.45 -16.47 -21.89
CA LYS A 247 24.26 -17.57 -22.82
C LYS A 247 25.27 -17.32 -23.91
N ALA A 248 26.45 -17.93 -23.76
CA ALA A 248 27.48 -17.95 -24.77
C ALA A 248 26.76 -18.31 -26.06
N ARG A 249 26.78 -17.37 -27.02
CA ARG A 249 26.06 -17.49 -28.27
C ARG A 249 26.70 -18.63 -29.03
N THR A 250 26.23 -19.85 -28.81
CA THR A 250 26.55 -21.03 -29.59
C THR A 250 26.08 -20.76 -31.00
N ALA A 251 26.97 -20.15 -31.78
CA ALA A 251 26.76 -19.93 -33.20
C ALA A 251 26.47 -21.30 -33.83
N PRO A 252 25.45 -21.40 -34.70
CA PRO A 252 25.25 -22.62 -35.45
C PRO A 252 26.54 -22.99 -36.17
N ARG A 253 27.08 -24.19 -35.85
CA ARG A 253 28.19 -24.78 -36.59
C ARG A 253 27.76 -24.89 -38.04
N ALA A 254 28.33 -24.04 -38.90
CA ALA A 254 28.05 -24.06 -40.33
C ALA A 254 28.55 -25.40 -40.90
N ALA A 255 27.66 -26.38 -41.01
CA ALA A 255 27.89 -27.61 -41.73
C ALA A 255 27.77 -27.33 -43.25
N ALA A 256 28.71 -26.53 -43.76
CA ALA A 256 28.89 -26.27 -45.19
C ALA A 256 30.11 -27.08 -45.67
N GLY A 257 29.82 -28.28 -46.14
CA GLY A 257 30.81 -29.25 -46.63
C GLY A 257 30.07 -30.27 -47.49
N SER A 258 29.58 -29.80 -48.64
CA SER A 258 28.70 -30.54 -49.53
C SER A 258 29.40 -31.74 -50.18
N VAL A 259 28.75 -32.88 -50.05
CA VAL A 259 28.82 -34.08 -50.89
C VAL A 259 29.48 -33.86 -52.26
N SER A 260 30.54 -34.61 -52.53
CA SER A 260 30.98 -34.98 -53.89
C SER A 260 31.04 -36.50 -54.01
N ARG A 261 30.35 -37.06 -55.00
CA ARG A 261 30.28 -38.50 -55.31
C ARG A 261 29.98 -38.66 -56.82
N PRO A 262 30.22 -39.83 -57.43
CA PRO A 262 31.52 -40.22 -57.98
C PRO A 262 31.49 -40.28 -59.53
N THR A 263 32.65 -40.59 -60.13
CA THR A 263 32.77 -41.18 -61.47
C THR A 263 33.53 -42.49 -61.35
#